data_AF-A0A401SS27-F1
#
_entry.id   AF-A0A401SS27-F1
#
_cell.length_a   1.000
_cell.length_b   1.000
_cell.length_c   1.000
_cell.angle_alpha   90.00
_cell.angle_beta   90.00
_cell.angle_gamma   90.00
#
_symmetry.space_group_name_H-M   'P 1'
#
loop_
_entity.id
_entity.type
_entity.pdbx_description
1 polymer ?
#
loop_
_entity_poly.entity_id
_entity_poly.type
_entity_poly.pdbx_seq_one_letter_code
_entity_poly.pdbx_strand_id
1 'polypeptide(L)'
;RGFWRCPGNGRRGRVGRSCVPGGGRRLEGVSLQLEAWILEILKKPPVESKELQKLKEDIYYYDLIQYCILVLKQDYYNIPGSWSTAVDLAEIVSTVCVGLNPKEDVEEFYEKVLPSASDNLMVLARRLQTRFLQAVEDDIKQDFLRCFLNVTNSLCWLLSDHIQLIQHDEERNDSVKFHRCACLIQASWRAYQTRKRLKCLPKAVTTLQRSFRAKREQEMQQLEKKREEEELKRQLQLRRHRALREFRQRQLSLLELVPASEMDKYLQEERERSALLIQKVWHGYRHRRDFNKQKQALKEFRAAVVIQRAVLKFLRKRRNRSPCIMPWQGPSGLTDTRRLKLHAKVDAYIKLHPVPQASEERTKERHSQAQEMLGQYLMKRNLERKSEQRQEALLAQINTDIELLMNAPGLKEATEKDVEVFSSRSVPVAARARQSHNTMLQYTRGPWWKKLGDEFQDPEMIDTEDMDFDLML
;
A
#
# COMPACT_ATOMS: atom_id res chain seq x y z
N ARG A 1 38.66 37.72 -17.26
CA ARG A 1 38.98 38.68 -18.35
C ARG A 1 39.00 37.89 -19.66
N GLY A 2 38.26 38.36 -20.67
CA GLY A 2 38.08 37.79 -22.04
C GLY A 2 37.00 36.71 -22.09
N PHE A 3 35.76 36.87 -22.58
CA PHE A 3 35.07 37.77 -23.52
C PHE A 3 35.38 37.58 -25.02
N TRP A 4 34.30 37.25 -25.76
CA TRP A 4 34.05 37.23 -27.21
C TRP A 4 34.63 36.00 -27.98
N ARG A 5 33.98 35.42 -29.01
CA ARG A 5 32.92 35.86 -29.92
C ARG A 5 32.35 34.66 -30.70
N CYS A 6 31.07 34.75 -31.12
CA CYS A 6 30.47 33.98 -32.20
C CYS A 6 31.20 34.18 -33.55
N PRO A 7 30.88 33.33 -34.53
CA PRO A 7 30.60 33.79 -35.90
C PRO A 7 29.18 33.40 -36.33
N GLY A 8 28.52 34.33 -37.02
CA GLY A 8 27.16 34.18 -37.52
C GLY A 8 27.06 33.80 -38.99
N ASN A 9 25.81 33.48 -39.34
CA ASN A 9 25.08 33.71 -40.60
C ASN A 9 25.61 33.17 -41.93
N GLY A 10 24.78 32.32 -42.55
CA GLY A 10 24.60 32.40 -44.00
C GLY A 10 23.65 31.39 -44.68
N ARG A 11 22.35 31.74 -44.75
CA ARG A 11 21.41 31.54 -45.88
C ARG A 11 21.00 30.10 -46.25
N ARG A 12 19.84 29.81 -46.86
CA ARG A 12 18.56 30.46 -47.20
C ARG A 12 17.63 29.30 -47.56
N GLY A 13 16.37 29.35 -47.13
CA GLY A 13 15.32 28.41 -47.56
C GLY A 13 13.96 28.96 -47.17
N ARG A 14 13.45 29.92 -47.96
CA ARG A 14 12.03 30.32 -47.95
C ARG A 14 11.28 29.34 -48.86
N VAL A 15 10.17 28.76 -48.38
CA VAL A 15 8.80 28.71 -48.97
C VAL A 15 7.94 28.03 -47.88
N GLY A 16 6.74 28.45 -47.46
CA GLY A 16 5.90 29.60 -47.76
C GLY A 16 5.02 29.87 -46.53
N ARG A 17 4.77 31.16 -46.26
CA ARG A 17 3.75 31.60 -45.31
C ARG A 17 2.43 31.68 -46.07
N SER A 18 1.46 30.86 -45.72
CA SER A 18 0.05 31.20 -45.94
C SER A 18 -0.41 32.06 -44.78
N CYS A 19 -0.48 33.37 -45.03
CA CYS A 19 -1.26 34.28 -44.20
C CYS A 19 -2.74 33.86 -44.32
N VAL A 20 -3.36 33.48 -43.21
CA VAL A 20 -4.83 33.57 -43.06
C VAL A 20 -5.11 34.82 -42.22
N PRO A 21 -6.07 35.68 -42.62
CA PRO A 21 -6.22 37.01 -42.04
C PRO A 21 -6.74 36.94 -40.60
N GLY A 22 -6.20 37.81 -39.75
CA GLY A 22 -6.69 38.02 -38.39
C GLY A 22 -8.10 38.57 -38.37
N GLY A 23 -9.08 37.69 -38.12
CA GLY A 23 -10.45 38.03 -37.73
C GLY A 23 -10.71 37.96 -36.21
N GLY A 24 -9.82 37.33 -35.43
CA GLY A 24 -10.09 37.01 -34.01
C GLY A 24 -10.12 38.22 -33.06
N ARG A 25 -9.25 39.21 -33.27
CA ARG A 25 -9.09 40.32 -32.30
C ARG A 25 -10.25 41.29 -32.21
N ARG A 26 -11.18 41.28 -33.17
CA ARG A 26 -12.36 42.17 -33.16
C ARG A 26 -13.59 41.51 -32.52
N LEU A 27 -13.63 40.18 -32.41
CA LEU A 27 -14.67 39.42 -31.70
C LEU A 27 -14.35 39.27 -30.20
N GLU A 28 -13.07 39.22 -29.85
CA GLU A 28 -12.59 39.06 -28.46
C GLU A 28 -12.94 40.23 -27.53
N GLY A 29 -12.92 41.47 -28.04
CA GLY A 29 -13.28 42.67 -27.24
C GLY A 29 -14.79 42.85 -27.02
N VAL A 30 -15.61 42.29 -27.93
CA VAL A 30 -17.08 42.32 -27.84
C VAL A 30 -17.59 41.22 -26.89
N SER A 31 -16.90 40.06 -26.82
CA SER A 31 -17.24 38.95 -25.93
C SER A 31 -17.19 39.33 -24.45
N LEU A 32 -16.12 40.01 -24.00
CA LEU A 32 -15.98 40.40 -22.58
C LEU A 32 -17.00 41.47 -22.14
N GLN A 33 -17.42 42.36 -23.05
CA GLN A 33 -18.46 43.37 -22.77
C GLN A 33 -19.86 42.75 -22.74
N LEU A 34 -20.16 41.80 -23.62
CA LEU A 34 -21.41 41.03 -23.58
C LEU A 34 -21.49 40.12 -22.33
N GLU A 35 -20.40 39.46 -21.97
CA GLU A 35 -20.30 38.60 -20.77
C GLU A 35 -20.56 39.40 -19.49
N ALA A 36 -19.92 40.58 -19.35
CA ALA A 36 -20.12 41.47 -18.21
C ALA A 36 -21.56 42.01 -18.14
N TRP A 37 -22.15 42.40 -19.28
CA TRP A 37 -23.52 42.90 -19.36
C TRP A 37 -24.57 41.83 -18.99
N ILE A 38 -24.40 40.59 -19.45
CA ILE A 38 -25.32 39.47 -19.15
C ILE A 38 -25.28 39.12 -17.65
N LEU A 39 -24.09 39.07 -17.04
CA LEU A 39 -23.96 38.82 -15.59
C LEU A 39 -24.55 39.95 -14.75
N GLU A 40 -24.36 41.20 -15.15
CA GLU A 40 -24.89 42.37 -14.43
C GLU A 40 -26.42 42.42 -14.47
N ILE A 41 -27.04 41.94 -15.54
CA ILE A 41 -28.49 41.82 -15.66
C ILE A 41 -29.03 40.63 -14.86
N LEU A 42 -28.35 39.48 -14.90
CA LEU A 42 -28.76 38.27 -14.18
C LEU A 42 -28.55 38.34 -12.66
N LYS A 43 -27.65 39.20 -12.15
CA LYS A 43 -27.32 39.34 -10.71
C LYS A 43 -28.08 40.46 -9.97
N LYS A 44 -28.99 41.22 -10.61
CA LYS A 44 -29.86 42.18 -9.91
C LYS A 44 -30.92 41.45 -9.05
N PRO A 45 -31.36 42.00 -7.88
CA PRO A 45 -32.38 41.38 -7.00
C PRO A 45 -33.73 41.22 -7.75
N PRO A 46 -34.62 40.30 -7.31
CA PRO A 46 -35.51 39.55 -8.19
C PRO A 46 -36.59 40.47 -8.77
N VAL A 47 -36.32 41.01 -9.95
CA VAL A 47 -37.34 41.68 -10.75
C VAL A 47 -38.21 40.57 -11.33
N GLU A 48 -39.42 40.51 -10.82
CA GLU A 48 -40.62 39.81 -11.31
C GLU A 48 -40.36 38.58 -12.20
N SER A 49 -40.77 37.38 -11.73
CA SER A 49 -40.52 36.08 -12.38
C SER A 49 -40.85 36.01 -13.89
N LYS A 50 -41.74 36.89 -14.37
CA LYS A 50 -42.14 36.99 -15.78
C LYS A 50 -41.13 37.74 -16.66
N GLU A 51 -40.45 38.76 -16.14
CA GLU A 51 -39.43 39.50 -16.90
C GLU A 51 -38.15 38.69 -17.03
N LEU A 52 -37.76 37.98 -15.98
CA LEU A 52 -36.64 37.03 -16.01
C LEU A 52 -36.89 35.87 -16.98
N GLN A 53 -38.12 35.35 -17.06
CA GLN A 53 -38.47 34.31 -18.04
C GLN A 53 -38.40 34.83 -19.48
N LYS A 54 -38.95 36.03 -19.75
CA LYS A 54 -38.83 36.67 -21.07
C LYS A 54 -37.38 36.91 -21.47
N LEU A 55 -36.54 37.35 -20.53
CA LEU A 55 -35.11 37.55 -20.79
C LEU A 55 -34.39 36.23 -21.12
N LYS A 56 -34.73 35.12 -20.44
CA LYS A 56 -34.17 33.80 -20.76
C LYS A 56 -34.62 33.31 -22.14
N GLU A 57 -35.89 33.53 -22.49
CA GLU A 57 -36.43 33.27 -23.83
C GLU A 57 -35.67 34.10 -24.88
N ASP A 58 -35.47 35.40 -24.66
CA ASP A 58 -34.71 36.28 -25.56
C ASP A 58 -33.26 35.80 -25.73
N ILE A 59 -32.55 35.47 -24.63
CA ILE A 59 -31.17 34.94 -24.68
C ILE A 59 -31.10 33.63 -25.48
N TYR A 60 -32.14 32.81 -25.45
CA TYR A 60 -32.24 31.58 -26.24
C TYR A 60 -32.51 31.86 -27.72
N TYR A 61 -33.51 32.68 -28.05
CA TYR A 61 -33.92 32.95 -29.43
C TYR A 61 -32.93 33.83 -30.21
N TYR A 62 -32.09 34.62 -29.54
CA TYR A 62 -31.00 35.36 -30.19
C TYR A 62 -29.70 34.54 -30.36
N ASP A 63 -29.74 33.23 -30.09
CA ASP A 63 -28.59 32.30 -30.15
C ASP A 63 -27.42 32.65 -29.19
N LEU A 64 -27.66 33.50 -28.18
CA LEU A 64 -26.61 33.89 -27.23
C LEU A 64 -26.20 32.71 -26.34
N ILE A 65 -27.12 31.82 -26.00
CA ILE A 65 -26.79 30.64 -25.19
C ILE A 65 -25.94 29.63 -25.97
N GLN A 66 -26.21 29.41 -27.25
CA GLN A 66 -25.43 28.58 -28.16
C GLN A 66 -24.01 29.15 -28.31
N TYR A 67 -23.89 30.49 -28.42
CA TYR A 67 -22.60 31.18 -28.40
C TYR A 67 -21.86 30.95 -27.07
N CYS A 68 -22.50 31.14 -25.91
CA CYS A 68 -21.90 30.88 -24.59
C CYS A 68 -21.43 29.43 -24.45
N ILE A 69 -22.24 28.46 -24.90
CA ILE A 69 -21.90 27.04 -24.90
C ILE A 69 -20.69 26.75 -25.80
N LEU A 70 -20.59 27.41 -26.97
CA LEU A 70 -19.45 27.28 -27.87
C LEU A 70 -18.16 27.87 -27.25
N VAL A 71 -18.28 29.02 -26.59
CA VAL A 71 -17.15 29.70 -25.93
C VAL A 71 -16.63 28.88 -24.74
N LEU A 72 -17.50 28.17 -23.99
CA LEU A 72 -17.08 27.22 -22.93
C LEU A 72 -16.11 26.13 -23.42
N LYS A 73 -16.12 25.79 -24.71
CA LYS A 73 -15.21 24.80 -25.31
C LYS A 73 -13.78 25.33 -25.53
N GLN A 74 -13.57 26.64 -25.50
CA GLN A 74 -12.26 27.25 -25.75
C GLN A 74 -11.23 26.95 -24.65
N ASP A 75 -9.95 27.14 -24.99
CA ASP A 75 -8.84 26.98 -24.04
C ASP A 75 -8.52 28.31 -23.35
N TYR A 76 -8.99 28.47 -22.10
CA TYR A 76 -8.83 29.67 -21.27
C TYR A 76 -7.40 29.91 -20.74
N TYR A 77 -6.38 29.35 -21.39
CA TYR A 77 -4.97 29.52 -21.01
C TYR A 77 -4.38 30.85 -21.51
N ASN A 78 -4.80 31.32 -22.70
CA ASN A 78 -4.23 32.49 -23.37
C ASN A 78 -5.19 33.70 -23.46
N ILE A 79 -6.37 33.63 -22.81
CA ILE A 79 -7.41 34.65 -22.89
C ILE A 79 -7.28 35.60 -21.68
N PRO A 80 -7.33 36.94 -21.88
CA PRO A 80 -7.35 37.89 -20.76
C PRO A 80 -8.69 37.78 -20.02
N GLY A 81 -8.65 37.45 -18.72
CA GLY A 81 -9.85 37.21 -17.90
C GLY A 81 -9.79 35.98 -16.97
N SER A 82 -8.72 35.18 -17.02
CA SER A 82 -8.48 34.00 -16.17
C SER A 82 -9.62 32.96 -16.15
N TRP A 83 -9.45 31.87 -15.41
CA TRP A 83 -10.47 30.82 -15.27
C TRP A 83 -11.77 31.31 -14.62
N SER A 84 -11.80 32.53 -14.08
CA SER A 84 -13.01 33.17 -13.58
C SER A 84 -14.04 33.42 -14.69
N THR A 85 -13.65 33.86 -15.89
CA THR A 85 -14.63 34.08 -16.98
C THR A 85 -15.27 32.76 -17.42
N ALA A 86 -14.52 31.67 -17.42
CA ALA A 86 -15.06 30.34 -17.69
C ALA A 86 -16.07 29.88 -16.62
N VAL A 87 -15.83 30.26 -15.35
CA VAL A 87 -16.76 30.01 -14.25
C VAL A 87 -18.03 30.86 -14.40
N ASP A 88 -17.87 32.13 -14.76
CA ASP A 88 -19.01 33.03 -14.94
C ASP A 88 -19.87 32.60 -16.15
N LEU A 89 -19.25 32.17 -17.24
CA LEU A 89 -19.95 31.57 -18.39
C LEU A 89 -20.68 30.27 -18.00
N ALA A 90 -20.08 29.45 -17.14
CA ALA A 90 -20.73 28.25 -16.63
C ALA A 90 -21.97 28.60 -15.77
N GLU A 91 -21.87 29.66 -14.96
CA GLU A 91 -22.98 30.20 -14.19
C GLU A 91 -24.11 30.70 -15.12
N ILE A 92 -23.79 31.50 -16.14
CA ILE A 92 -24.76 32.00 -17.13
C ILE A 92 -25.47 30.85 -17.85
N VAL A 93 -24.70 29.87 -18.36
CA VAL A 93 -25.28 28.73 -19.08
C VAL A 93 -26.20 27.92 -18.18
N SER A 94 -25.80 27.67 -16.92
CA SER A 94 -26.64 26.94 -15.97
C SER A 94 -27.90 27.72 -15.55
N THR A 95 -27.82 29.03 -15.42
CA THR A 95 -28.94 29.87 -14.94
C THR A 95 -29.98 30.12 -16.02
N VAL A 96 -29.55 30.27 -17.28
CA VAL A 96 -30.44 30.45 -18.43
C VAL A 96 -31.16 29.15 -18.76
N CYS A 97 -30.45 28.01 -18.78
CA CYS A 97 -31.04 26.72 -19.13
C CYS A 97 -31.95 26.12 -18.03
N VAL A 98 -31.89 26.61 -16.80
CA VAL A 98 -32.76 26.18 -15.69
C VAL A 98 -34.08 26.96 -15.72
N GLY A 99 -35.21 26.26 -15.75
CA GLY A 99 -36.56 26.82 -15.81
C GLY A 99 -36.94 27.47 -17.14
N LEU A 100 -36.19 27.22 -18.21
CA LEU A 100 -36.51 27.66 -19.57
C LEU A 100 -37.37 26.60 -20.26
N ASN A 101 -38.58 26.98 -20.66
CA ASN A 101 -39.50 26.17 -21.46
C ASN A 101 -39.78 26.94 -22.76
N PRO A 102 -38.97 26.73 -23.81
CA PRO A 102 -39.19 27.43 -25.07
C PRO A 102 -40.55 27.00 -25.66
N LYS A 103 -41.26 27.93 -26.29
CA LYS A 103 -42.59 27.67 -26.89
C LYS A 103 -42.48 27.13 -28.31
N GLU A 104 -41.38 27.44 -28.98
CA GLU A 104 -40.96 26.98 -30.30
C GLU A 104 -39.64 26.21 -30.13
N ASP A 105 -39.38 25.19 -30.97
CA ASP A 105 -38.12 24.41 -30.98
C ASP A 105 -37.75 23.67 -29.66
N VAL A 106 -38.77 23.15 -28.97
CA VAL A 106 -38.64 22.35 -27.74
C VAL A 106 -37.68 21.16 -27.92
N GLU A 107 -37.77 20.46 -29.05
CA GLU A 107 -36.90 19.32 -29.38
C GLU A 107 -35.43 19.76 -29.54
N GLU A 108 -35.17 20.89 -30.19
CA GLU A 108 -33.80 21.40 -30.37
C GLU A 108 -33.15 21.79 -29.04
N PHE A 109 -33.93 22.39 -28.13
CA PHE A 109 -33.43 22.73 -26.80
C PHE A 109 -33.02 21.48 -26.01
N TYR A 110 -33.87 20.46 -25.93
CA TYR A 110 -33.61 19.28 -25.12
C TYR A 110 -32.68 18.24 -25.77
N GLU A 111 -32.67 18.13 -27.11
CA GLU A 111 -31.81 17.17 -27.81
C GLU A 111 -30.42 17.70 -28.16
N LYS A 112 -30.28 19.02 -28.37
CA LYS A 112 -29.01 19.60 -28.82
C LYS A 112 -28.41 20.59 -27.82
N VAL A 113 -29.17 21.60 -27.41
CA VAL A 113 -28.63 22.71 -26.62
C VAL A 113 -28.29 22.27 -25.19
N LEU A 114 -29.20 21.56 -24.52
CA LEU A 114 -29.01 21.09 -23.14
C LEU A 114 -27.89 20.03 -23.03
N PRO A 115 -27.82 18.99 -23.89
CA PRO A 115 -26.69 18.06 -23.89
C PRO A 115 -25.37 18.77 -24.18
N SER A 116 -25.33 19.67 -25.17
CA SER A 116 -24.12 20.43 -25.50
C SER A 116 -23.67 21.34 -24.35
N ALA A 117 -24.59 21.93 -23.60
CA ALA A 117 -24.28 22.71 -22.39
C ALA A 117 -23.63 21.81 -21.32
N SER A 118 -24.24 20.65 -21.05
CA SER A 118 -23.74 19.71 -20.04
C SER A 118 -22.36 19.15 -20.39
N ASP A 119 -22.15 18.79 -21.66
CA ASP A 119 -20.87 18.26 -22.15
C ASP A 119 -19.75 19.29 -22.06
N ASN A 120 -20.01 20.54 -22.46
CA ASN A 120 -18.99 21.58 -22.42
C ASN A 120 -18.65 22.00 -20.99
N LEU A 121 -19.62 21.99 -20.06
CA LEU A 121 -19.38 22.17 -18.62
C LEU A 121 -18.52 21.03 -18.05
N MET A 122 -18.78 19.78 -18.44
CA MET A 122 -18.00 18.61 -18.03
C MET A 122 -16.56 18.64 -18.58
N VAL A 123 -16.39 19.07 -19.83
CA VAL A 123 -15.06 19.27 -20.43
C VAL A 123 -14.29 20.35 -19.68
N LEU A 124 -14.94 21.46 -19.32
CA LEU A 124 -14.33 22.53 -18.53
C LEU A 124 -13.91 22.04 -17.13
N ALA A 125 -14.78 21.30 -16.43
CA ALA A 125 -14.49 20.72 -15.13
C ALA A 125 -13.29 19.75 -15.20
N ARG A 126 -13.22 18.90 -16.23
CA ARG A 126 -12.09 17.98 -16.44
C ARG A 126 -10.78 18.72 -16.73
N ARG A 127 -10.83 19.82 -17.48
CA ARG A 127 -9.65 20.66 -17.74
C ARG A 127 -9.14 21.30 -16.44
N LEU A 128 -10.04 21.88 -15.64
CA LEU A 128 -9.71 22.44 -14.32
C LEU A 128 -9.11 21.39 -13.38
N GLN A 129 -9.69 20.18 -13.34
CA GLN A 129 -9.16 19.06 -12.55
C GLN A 129 -7.74 18.65 -13.00
N THR A 130 -7.50 18.58 -14.30
CA THR A 130 -6.18 18.23 -14.85
C THR A 130 -5.14 19.29 -14.48
N ARG A 131 -5.51 20.57 -14.48
CA ARG A 131 -4.62 21.67 -14.07
C ARG A 131 -4.36 21.70 -12.57
N PHE A 132 -5.38 21.42 -11.76
CA PHE A 132 -5.22 21.25 -10.31
C PHE A 132 -4.17 20.16 -9.98
N LEU A 133 -4.19 19.04 -10.71
CA LEU A 133 -3.21 17.95 -10.51
C LEU A 133 -1.79 18.30 -10.99
N GLN A 134 -1.64 19.27 -11.90
CA GLN A 134 -0.35 19.70 -12.46
C GLN A 134 0.25 20.91 -11.74
N ALA A 135 -0.55 21.66 -10.99
CA ALA A 135 -0.08 22.84 -10.27
C ALA A 135 0.92 22.45 -9.16
N VAL A 136 2.01 23.21 -9.06
CA VAL A 136 3.08 22.97 -8.07
C VAL A 136 2.84 23.81 -6.81
N GLU A 137 2.44 25.06 -6.99
CA GLU A 137 2.16 26.04 -5.92
C GLU A 137 0.77 25.84 -5.32
N ASP A 138 0.66 26.01 -4.00
CA ASP A 138 -0.58 25.71 -3.26
C ASP A 138 -1.64 26.82 -3.42
N ASP A 139 -1.25 28.08 -3.61
CA ASP A 139 -2.18 29.18 -3.86
C ASP A 139 -2.91 29.00 -5.20
N ILE A 140 -2.16 28.64 -6.25
CA ILE A 140 -2.68 28.32 -7.58
C ILE A 140 -3.61 27.09 -7.53
N LYS A 141 -3.30 26.09 -6.70
CA LYS A 141 -4.19 24.92 -6.50
C LYS A 141 -5.50 25.32 -5.86
N GLN A 142 -5.50 26.23 -4.89
CA GLN A 142 -6.72 26.71 -4.24
C GLN A 142 -7.60 27.47 -5.24
N ASP A 143 -7.01 28.28 -6.12
CA ASP A 143 -7.75 28.98 -7.17
C ASP A 143 -8.39 28.01 -8.18
N PHE A 144 -7.66 26.99 -8.63
CA PHE A 144 -8.22 25.96 -9.50
C PHE A 144 -9.30 25.12 -8.82
N LEU A 145 -9.14 24.83 -7.53
CA LEU A 145 -10.15 24.12 -6.75
C LEU A 145 -11.43 24.95 -6.63
N ARG A 146 -11.32 26.25 -6.35
CA ARG A 146 -12.48 27.17 -6.30
C ARG A 146 -13.19 27.24 -7.65
N CYS A 147 -12.45 27.40 -8.75
CA CYS A 147 -13.04 27.42 -10.09
C CYS A 147 -13.73 26.08 -10.42
N PHE A 148 -13.09 24.96 -10.09
CA PHE A 148 -13.66 23.63 -10.28
C PHE A 148 -14.97 23.45 -9.51
N LEU A 149 -14.98 23.81 -8.22
CA LEU A 149 -16.18 23.70 -7.39
C LEU A 149 -17.34 24.53 -7.96
N ASN A 150 -17.07 25.75 -8.40
CA ASN A 150 -18.12 26.60 -8.97
C ASN A 150 -18.69 26.02 -10.28
N VAL A 151 -17.84 25.55 -11.20
CA VAL A 151 -18.30 24.89 -12.44
C VAL A 151 -19.11 23.63 -12.13
N THR A 152 -18.67 22.82 -11.16
CA THR A 152 -19.43 21.62 -10.75
C THR A 152 -20.76 21.98 -10.07
N ASN A 153 -20.83 23.08 -9.32
CA ASN A 153 -22.07 23.55 -8.72
C ASN A 153 -23.05 24.01 -9.81
N SER A 154 -22.59 24.75 -10.82
CA SER A 154 -23.38 25.15 -11.99
C SER A 154 -23.91 23.93 -12.77
N LEU A 155 -23.09 22.90 -12.94
CA LEU A 155 -23.50 21.63 -13.56
C LEU A 155 -24.57 20.91 -12.72
N CYS A 156 -24.35 20.79 -11.41
CA CYS A 156 -25.32 20.16 -10.50
C CYS A 156 -26.65 20.92 -10.48
N TRP A 157 -26.61 22.26 -10.52
CA TRP A 157 -27.79 23.11 -10.61
C TRP A 157 -28.58 22.85 -11.89
N LEU A 158 -27.89 22.81 -13.03
CA LEU A 158 -28.49 22.48 -14.34
C LEU A 158 -29.16 21.10 -14.32
N LEU A 159 -28.46 20.09 -13.82
CA LEU A 159 -28.98 18.71 -13.79
C LEU A 159 -30.13 18.52 -12.79
N SER A 160 -30.19 19.33 -11.75
CA SER A 160 -31.23 19.22 -10.71
C SER A 160 -32.62 19.67 -11.19
N ASP A 161 -32.67 20.60 -12.15
CA ASP A 161 -33.94 21.10 -12.71
C ASP A 161 -34.51 20.15 -13.79
N HIS A 162 -33.62 19.47 -14.52
CA HIS A 162 -33.97 18.60 -15.64
C HIS A 162 -34.13 17.10 -15.27
N ILE A 163 -34.37 16.79 -13.99
CA ILE A 163 -34.53 15.41 -13.47
C ILE A 163 -35.72 14.67 -14.13
N GLN A 164 -36.74 15.39 -14.61
CA GLN A 164 -37.93 14.81 -15.23
C GLN A 164 -37.67 14.18 -16.62
N LEU A 165 -36.65 14.65 -17.34
CA LEU A 165 -36.22 14.05 -18.62
C LEU A 165 -35.51 12.70 -18.45
N ILE A 166 -35.07 12.39 -17.23
CA ILE A 166 -34.49 11.08 -16.87
C ILE A 166 -35.61 10.05 -16.63
N GLN A 167 -36.86 10.48 -16.48
CA GLN A 167 -37.94 9.60 -15.99
C GLN A 167 -38.86 9.02 -17.06
N HIS A 168 -38.78 9.43 -18.35
CA HIS A 168 -39.92 9.18 -19.26
C HIS A 168 -39.79 8.11 -20.35
N ASP A 169 -38.71 7.33 -20.50
CA ASP A 169 -38.71 6.29 -21.58
C ASP A 169 -37.90 4.97 -21.38
N GLU A 170 -37.33 4.62 -20.23
CA GLU A 170 -36.30 3.55 -20.22
C GLU A 170 -36.30 2.49 -19.10
N GLU A 171 -37.44 2.08 -18.54
CA GLU A 171 -37.45 1.05 -17.47
C GLU A 171 -36.85 -0.33 -17.87
N ARG A 172 -36.66 -0.63 -19.17
CA ARG A 172 -35.90 -1.81 -19.63
C ARG A 172 -34.43 -1.54 -20.04
N ASN A 173 -34.09 -0.30 -20.40
CA ASN A 173 -32.77 0.06 -20.92
C ASN A 173 -31.86 0.63 -19.81
N ASP A 174 -32.45 1.25 -18.79
CA ASP A 174 -31.74 1.86 -17.66
C ASP A 174 -30.93 0.84 -16.88
N SER A 175 -31.49 -0.34 -16.59
CA SER A 175 -30.74 -1.41 -15.91
C SER A 175 -29.49 -1.81 -16.69
N VAL A 176 -29.58 -1.89 -18.02
CA VAL A 176 -28.45 -2.24 -18.91
C VAL A 176 -27.47 -1.06 -19.04
N LYS A 177 -27.94 0.19 -19.10
CA LYS A 177 -27.12 1.40 -19.14
C LYS A 177 -26.40 1.64 -17.81
N PHE A 178 -27.08 1.52 -16.68
CA PHE A 178 -26.48 1.57 -15.34
C PHE A 178 -25.49 0.43 -15.15
N HIS A 179 -25.81 -0.78 -15.60
CA HIS A 179 -24.86 -1.91 -15.58
C HIS A 179 -23.63 -1.61 -16.45
N ARG A 180 -23.81 -1.07 -17.66
CA ARG A 180 -22.70 -0.70 -18.56
C ARG A 180 -21.83 0.42 -17.99
N CYS A 181 -22.44 1.46 -17.42
CA CYS A 181 -21.75 2.54 -16.72
C CYS A 181 -21.00 2.01 -15.49
N ALA A 182 -21.63 1.16 -14.68
CA ALA A 182 -21.00 0.50 -13.55
C ALA A 182 -19.83 -0.38 -14.00
N CYS A 183 -19.97 -1.16 -15.09
CA CYS A 183 -18.89 -1.96 -15.65
C CYS A 183 -17.73 -1.10 -16.16
N LEU A 184 -18.00 0.05 -16.79
CA LEU A 184 -16.96 1.00 -17.23
C LEU A 184 -16.23 1.63 -16.04
N ILE A 185 -16.96 2.04 -15.00
CA ILE A 185 -16.37 2.57 -13.76
C ILE A 185 -15.56 1.50 -13.05
N GLN A 186 -16.09 0.27 -12.94
CA GLN A 186 -15.38 -0.85 -12.33
C GLN A 186 -14.15 -1.26 -13.13
N ALA A 187 -14.23 -1.32 -14.46
CA ALA A 187 -13.11 -1.66 -15.33
C ALA A 187 -12.01 -0.59 -15.27
N SER A 188 -12.39 0.69 -15.31
CA SER A 188 -11.44 1.80 -15.18
C SER A 188 -10.77 1.83 -13.80
N TRP A 189 -11.52 1.55 -12.72
CA TRP A 189 -11.00 1.42 -11.36
C TRP A 189 -10.06 0.21 -11.21
N ARG A 190 -10.46 -0.98 -11.68
CA ARG A 190 -9.61 -2.18 -11.67
C ARG A 190 -8.32 -1.95 -12.46
N ALA A 191 -8.41 -1.33 -13.63
CA ALA A 191 -7.25 -0.99 -14.43
C ALA A 191 -6.34 0.05 -13.75
N TYR A 192 -6.92 1.05 -13.06
CA TYR A 192 -6.17 2.00 -12.24
C TYR A 192 -5.44 1.30 -11.08
N GLN A 193 -6.13 0.41 -10.35
CA GLN A 193 -5.52 -0.38 -9.28
C GLN A 193 -4.35 -1.22 -9.80
N THR A 194 -4.52 -1.91 -10.93
CA THR A 194 -3.46 -2.70 -11.57
C THR A 194 -2.28 -1.81 -11.97
N ARG A 195 -2.52 -0.66 -12.63
CA ARG A 195 -1.46 0.29 -12.98
C ARG A 195 -0.75 0.86 -11.75
N LYS A 196 -1.47 1.13 -10.67
CA LYS A 196 -0.88 1.59 -9.39
C LYS A 196 0.02 0.51 -8.79
N ARG A 197 -0.40 -0.75 -8.80
CA ARG A 197 0.43 -1.89 -8.36
C ARG A 197 1.67 -2.05 -9.24
N LEU A 198 1.50 -2.03 -10.56
CA LEU A 198 2.61 -2.13 -11.52
C LEU A 198 3.61 -0.98 -11.37
N LYS A 199 3.16 0.25 -11.11
CA LYS A 199 4.06 1.39 -10.82
C LYS A 199 4.88 1.19 -9.54
N CYS A 200 4.36 0.46 -8.55
CA CYS A 200 5.06 0.17 -7.31
C CYS A 200 5.99 -1.06 -7.40
N LEU A 201 5.77 -1.98 -8.34
CA LEU A 201 6.58 -3.20 -8.50
C LEU A 201 8.07 -2.93 -8.70
N PRO A 202 8.52 -2.00 -9.59
CA PRO A 202 9.94 -1.70 -9.74
C PRO A 202 10.59 -1.24 -8.43
N LYS A 203 9.86 -0.49 -7.60
CA LYS A 203 10.35 -0.06 -6.28
C LYS A 203 10.48 -1.24 -5.31
N ALA A 204 9.52 -2.15 -5.31
CA ALA A 204 9.59 -3.37 -4.50
C ALA A 204 10.75 -4.27 -4.92
N VAL A 205 10.90 -4.50 -6.23
CA VAL A 205 11.99 -5.32 -6.81
C VAL A 205 13.36 -4.70 -6.51
N THR A 206 13.53 -3.39 -6.73
CA THR A 206 14.81 -2.73 -6.41
C THR A 206 15.13 -2.74 -4.92
N THR A 207 14.13 -2.62 -4.05
CA THR A 207 14.32 -2.74 -2.59
C THR A 207 14.76 -4.16 -2.21
N LEU A 208 14.14 -5.18 -2.80
CA LEU A 208 14.49 -6.59 -2.58
C LEU A 208 15.88 -6.94 -3.13
N GLN A 209 16.22 -6.44 -4.32
CA GLN A 209 17.56 -6.60 -4.89
C GLN A 209 18.62 -5.92 -4.01
N ARG A 210 18.34 -4.73 -3.47
CA ARG A 210 19.25 -4.05 -2.53
C ARG A 210 19.42 -4.83 -1.24
N SER A 211 18.33 -5.34 -0.65
CA SER A 211 18.43 -6.12 0.59
C SER A 211 19.15 -7.45 0.37
N PHE A 212 18.93 -8.12 -0.76
CA PHE A 212 19.64 -9.34 -1.12
C PHE A 212 21.14 -9.10 -1.30
N ARG A 213 21.53 -8.05 -2.05
CA ARG A 213 22.94 -7.67 -2.22
C ARG A 213 23.60 -7.32 -0.89
N ALA A 214 22.93 -6.54 -0.05
CA ALA A 214 23.44 -6.19 1.28
C ALA A 214 23.59 -7.43 2.18
N LYS A 215 22.63 -8.38 2.14
CA LYS A 215 22.72 -9.63 2.89
C LYS A 215 23.91 -10.48 2.41
N ARG A 216 24.08 -10.63 1.10
CA ARG A 216 25.22 -11.34 0.51
C ARG A 216 26.56 -10.71 0.90
N GLU A 217 26.65 -9.39 0.86
CA GLU A 217 27.86 -8.66 1.26
C GLU A 217 28.17 -8.87 2.76
N GLN A 218 27.15 -8.82 3.62
CA GLN A 218 27.31 -9.10 5.05
C GLN A 218 27.78 -10.53 5.32
N GLU A 219 27.23 -11.53 4.61
CA GLU A 219 27.65 -12.93 4.73
C GLU A 219 29.13 -13.09 4.34
N MET A 220 29.55 -12.46 3.24
CA MET A 220 30.96 -12.45 2.82
C MET A 220 31.87 -11.79 3.85
N GLN A 221 31.51 -10.61 4.34
CA GLN A 221 32.28 -9.91 5.38
C GLN A 221 32.37 -10.72 6.69
N GLN A 222 31.31 -11.44 7.07
CA GLN A 222 31.34 -12.32 8.24
C GLN A 222 32.27 -13.51 8.03
N LEU A 223 32.28 -14.08 6.83
CA LEU A 223 33.17 -15.19 6.48
C LEU A 223 34.64 -14.74 6.48
N GLU A 224 34.93 -13.58 5.89
CA GLU A 224 36.26 -12.96 5.89
C GLU A 224 36.74 -12.69 7.32
N LYS A 225 35.91 -12.04 8.16
CA LYS A 225 36.24 -11.82 9.58
C LYS A 225 36.53 -13.13 10.33
N LYS A 226 35.76 -14.19 10.08
CA LYS A 226 36.03 -15.51 10.68
C LYS A 226 37.39 -16.07 10.24
N ARG A 227 37.72 -15.95 8.94
CA ARG A 227 39.02 -16.38 8.40
C ARG A 227 40.16 -15.58 9.03
N GLU A 228 40.03 -14.25 9.09
CA GLU A 228 40.99 -13.36 9.74
C GLU A 228 41.18 -13.71 11.23
N GLU A 229 40.09 -13.98 11.95
CA GLU A 229 40.14 -14.41 13.35
C GLU A 229 40.85 -15.77 13.52
N GLU A 230 40.60 -16.73 12.63
CA GLU A 230 41.27 -18.03 12.64
C GLU A 230 42.75 -17.92 12.30
N GLU A 231 43.11 -17.09 11.32
CA GLU A 231 44.50 -16.81 10.98
C GLU A 231 45.22 -16.13 12.14
N LEU A 232 44.60 -15.14 12.78
CA LEU A 232 45.17 -14.49 13.95
C LEU A 232 45.36 -15.49 15.09
N LYS A 233 44.39 -16.39 15.34
CA LYS A 233 44.54 -17.47 16.34
C LYS A 233 45.72 -18.38 16.01
N ARG A 234 45.87 -18.81 14.75
CA ARG A 234 47.01 -19.62 14.29
C ARG A 234 48.34 -18.87 14.49
N GLN A 235 48.41 -17.60 14.12
CA GLN A 235 49.60 -16.77 14.32
C GLN A 235 49.95 -16.60 15.80
N LEU A 236 48.96 -16.37 16.67
CA LEU A 236 49.17 -16.26 18.11
C LEU A 236 49.66 -17.56 18.72
N GLN A 237 49.13 -18.72 18.30
CA GLN A 237 49.63 -20.03 18.72
C GLN A 237 51.09 -20.23 18.30
N LEU A 238 51.44 -19.92 17.05
CA LEU A 238 52.83 -20.00 16.58
C LEU A 238 53.75 -19.07 17.37
N ARG A 239 53.33 -17.83 17.64
CA ARG A 239 54.09 -16.89 18.49
C ARG A 239 54.30 -17.43 19.90
N ARG A 240 53.27 -18.03 20.51
CA ARG A 240 53.39 -18.68 21.83
C ARG A 240 54.36 -19.85 21.81
N HIS A 241 54.29 -20.72 20.79
CA HIS A 241 55.23 -21.84 20.65
C HIS A 241 56.67 -21.37 20.45
N ARG A 242 56.90 -20.35 19.61
CA ARG A 242 58.24 -19.76 19.41
C ARG A 242 58.77 -19.17 20.70
N ALA A 243 57.98 -18.35 21.39
CA ALA A 243 58.37 -17.76 22.67
C ALA A 243 58.69 -18.82 23.73
N LEU A 244 57.92 -19.92 23.78
CA LEU A 244 58.19 -21.03 24.70
C LEU A 244 59.49 -21.76 24.36
N ARG A 245 59.79 -21.97 23.06
CA ARG A 245 61.06 -22.57 22.62
C ARG A 245 62.24 -21.66 22.97
N GLU A 246 62.15 -20.37 22.66
CA GLU A 246 63.18 -19.38 22.98
C GLU A 246 63.43 -19.31 24.50
N PHE A 247 62.37 -19.33 25.30
CA PHE A 247 62.47 -19.38 26.76
C PHE A 247 63.21 -20.64 27.24
N ARG A 248 62.83 -21.82 26.73
CA ARG A 248 63.51 -23.09 27.09
C ARG A 248 64.97 -23.09 26.65
N GLN A 249 65.29 -22.56 25.47
CA GLN A 249 66.68 -22.42 25.02
C GLN A 249 67.48 -21.51 25.95
N ARG A 250 66.94 -20.35 26.34
CA ARG A 250 67.60 -19.46 27.30
C ARG A 250 67.81 -20.14 28.66
N GLN A 251 66.84 -20.92 29.14
CA GLN A 251 67.01 -21.69 30.36
C GLN A 251 68.12 -22.73 30.24
N LEU A 252 68.18 -23.50 29.14
CA LEU A 252 69.26 -24.47 28.91
C LEU A 252 70.64 -23.80 28.88
N SER A 253 70.79 -22.69 28.15
CA SER A 253 72.05 -21.94 28.11
C SER A 253 72.46 -21.39 29.47
N LEU A 254 71.51 -20.97 30.32
CA LEU A 254 71.81 -20.55 31.68
C LEU A 254 72.22 -21.73 32.57
N LEU A 255 71.59 -22.90 32.41
CA LEU A 255 71.97 -24.12 33.13
C LEU A 255 73.39 -24.59 32.77
N GLU A 256 73.83 -24.36 31.54
CA GLU A 256 75.21 -24.64 31.09
C GLU A 256 76.25 -23.69 31.70
N LEU A 257 75.86 -22.44 32.01
CA LEU A 257 76.77 -21.40 32.50
C LEU A 257 76.90 -21.35 34.04
N VAL A 258 75.83 -21.70 34.78
CA VAL A 258 75.78 -21.55 36.24
C VAL A 258 76.49 -22.72 36.95
N PRO A 259 77.42 -22.46 37.89
CA PRO A 259 78.06 -23.51 38.67
C PRO A 259 77.07 -24.35 39.48
N ALA A 260 77.32 -25.65 39.58
CA ALA A 260 76.42 -26.60 40.24
C ALA A 260 76.09 -26.23 41.71
N SER A 261 77.03 -25.60 42.43
CA SER A 261 76.86 -25.17 43.83
C SER A 261 75.88 -24.01 44.01
N GLU A 262 75.61 -23.23 42.95
CA GLU A 262 74.72 -22.06 43.00
C GLU A 262 73.35 -22.32 42.38
N MET A 263 73.17 -23.49 41.75
CA MET A 263 71.98 -23.87 40.99
C MET A 263 70.69 -23.81 41.83
N ASP A 264 70.72 -24.33 43.06
CA ASP A 264 69.54 -24.37 43.93
C ASP A 264 69.05 -22.98 44.33
N LYS A 265 69.98 -22.04 44.59
CA LYS A 265 69.65 -20.64 44.90
C LYS A 265 68.97 -19.97 43.72
N TYR A 266 69.53 -20.16 42.52
CA TYR A 266 68.95 -19.62 41.29
C TYR A 266 67.54 -20.18 41.01
N LEU A 267 67.34 -21.49 41.15
CA LEU A 267 66.02 -22.12 40.95
C LEU A 267 64.97 -21.60 41.95
N GLN A 268 65.38 -21.33 43.19
CA GLN A 268 64.50 -20.75 44.20
C GLN A 268 64.10 -19.31 43.86
N GLU A 269 65.04 -18.46 43.43
CA GLU A 269 64.74 -17.10 42.97
C GLU A 269 63.78 -17.08 41.76
N GLU A 270 63.97 -17.98 40.79
CA GLU A 270 63.07 -18.08 39.63
C GLU A 270 61.66 -18.55 40.01
N ARG A 271 61.53 -19.43 41.00
CA ARG A 271 60.22 -19.83 41.56
C ARG A 271 59.52 -18.65 42.21
N GLU A 272 60.23 -17.86 43.00
CA GLU A 272 59.68 -16.67 43.67
C GLU A 272 59.27 -15.60 42.66
N ARG A 273 60.13 -15.30 41.67
CA ARG A 273 59.81 -14.38 40.56
C ARG A 273 58.58 -14.84 39.79
N SER A 274 58.49 -16.14 39.49
CA SER A 274 57.33 -16.74 38.81
C SER A 274 56.07 -16.63 39.65
N ALA A 275 56.14 -16.91 40.95
CA ALA A 275 55.00 -16.78 41.87
C ALA A 275 54.50 -15.33 41.93
N LEU A 276 55.40 -14.35 42.04
CA LEU A 276 55.06 -12.92 42.01
C LEU A 276 54.41 -12.50 40.69
N LEU A 277 54.91 -13.00 39.55
CA LEU A 277 54.34 -12.73 38.24
C LEU A 277 52.90 -13.28 38.14
N ILE A 278 52.70 -14.53 38.56
CA ILE A 278 51.38 -15.20 38.56
C ILE A 278 50.40 -14.43 39.46
N GLN A 279 50.82 -14.08 40.67
CA GLN A 279 50.00 -13.30 41.61
C GLN A 279 49.63 -11.93 41.01
N LYS A 280 50.60 -11.20 40.44
CA LYS A 280 50.36 -9.90 39.78
C LYS A 280 49.36 -10.02 38.63
N VAL A 281 49.51 -11.01 37.76
CA VAL A 281 48.59 -11.26 36.64
C VAL A 281 47.20 -11.63 37.16
N TRP A 282 47.11 -12.45 38.20
CA TRP A 282 45.86 -12.85 38.84
C TRP A 282 45.12 -11.68 39.49
N HIS A 283 45.82 -10.83 40.25
CA HIS A 283 45.25 -9.61 40.81
C HIS A 283 44.68 -8.72 39.70
N GLY A 284 45.43 -8.51 38.61
CA GLY A 284 44.95 -7.77 37.45
C GLY A 284 43.73 -8.43 36.79
N TYR A 285 43.71 -9.75 36.64
CA TYR A 285 42.56 -10.49 36.11
C TYR A 285 41.32 -10.32 36.98
N ARG A 286 41.47 -10.44 38.31
CA ARG A 286 40.37 -10.27 39.27
C ARG A 286 39.75 -8.88 39.17
N HIS A 287 40.56 -7.81 39.18
CA HIS A 287 40.05 -6.45 39.03
C HIS A 287 39.33 -6.24 37.69
N ARG A 288 39.88 -6.74 36.58
CA ARG A 288 39.22 -6.66 35.27
C ARG A 288 37.90 -7.44 35.23
N ARG A 289 37.85 -8.60 35.88
CA ARG A 289 36.63 -9.42 35.98
C ARG A 289 35.54 -8.67 36.76
N ASP A 290 35.87 -8.10 37.90
CA ASP A 290 34.91 -7.37 38.73
C ASP A 290 34.45 -6.07 38.04
N PHE A 291 35.36 -5.34 37.39
CA PHE A 291 35.00 -4.20 36.56
C PHE A 291 34.09 -4.58 35.39
N ASN A 292 34.36 -5.70 34.70
CA ASN A 292 33.51 -6.16 33.60
C ASN A 292 32.11 -6.56 34.09
N LYS A 293 31.99 -7.20 35.26
CA LYS A 293 30.68 -7.47 35.89
C LYS A 293 29.94 -6.16 36.17
N GLN A 294 30.60 -5.18 36.78
CA GLN A 294 30.00 -3.86 37.04
C GLN A 294 29.59 -3.14 35.75
N LYS A 295 30.44 -3.19 34.72
CA LYS A 295 30.17 -2.63 33.40
C LYS A 295 28.96 -3.30 32.74
N GLN A 296 28.82 -4.61 32.88
CA GLN A 296 27.68 -5.35 32.35
C GLN A 296 26.39 -5.01 33.11
N ALA A 297 26.42 -5.00 34.45
CA ALA A 297 25.30 -4.57 35.28
C ALA A 297 24.85 -3.14 34.94
N LEU A 298 25.79 -2.22 34.67
CA LEU A 298 25.48 -0.86 34.25
C LEU A 298 24.83 -0.81 32.86
N LYS A 299 25.25 -1.65 31.91
CA LYS A 299 24.60 -1.76 30.59
C LYS A 299 23.17 -2.25 30.72
N GLU A 300 22.95 -3.28 31.53
CA GLU A 300 21.63 -3.86 31.82
C GLU A 300 20.73 -2.83 32.50
N PHE A 301 21.24 -2.10 33.49
CA PHE A 301 20.51 -1.02 34.15
C PHE A 301 20.14 0.10 33.17
N ARG A 302 21.08 0.56 32.32
CA ARG A 302 20.79 1.56 31.29
C ARG A 302 19.73 1.09 30.31
N ALA A 303 19.80 -0.17 29.87
CA ALA A 303 18.79 -0.76 29.00
C ALA A 303 17.42 -0.80 29.70
N ALA A 304 17.37 -1.21 30.97
CA ALA A 304 16.16 -1.20 31.77
C ALA A 304 15.55 0.21 31.88
N VAL A 305 16.36 1.23 32.15
CA VAL A 305 15.91 2.63 32.21
C VAL A 305 15.36 3.11 30.87
N VAL A 306 15.98 2.74 29.75
CA VAL A 306 15.49 3.08 28.41
C VAL A 306 14.12 2.44 28.15
N ILE A 307 13.97 1.15 28.48
CA ILE A 307 12.70 0.41 28.35
C ILE A 307 11.63 1.05 29.25
N GLN A 308 11.95 1.30 30.52
CA GLN A 308 11.04 1.95 31.47
C GLN A 308 10.58 3.32 30.96
N ARG A 309 11.50 4.16 30.46
CA ARG A 309 11.15 5.46 29.86
C ARG A 309 10.25 5.31 28.64
N ALA A 310 10.52 4.34 27.77
CA ALA A 310 9.70 4.07 26.60
C ALA A 310 8.28 3.63 26.99
N VAL A 311 8.15 2.74 27.98
CA VAL A 311 6.86 2.29 28.53
C VAL A 311 6.11 3.46 29.17
N LEU A 312 6.75 4.27 30.01
CA LEU A 312 6.12 5.45 30.61
C LEU A 312 5.65 6.45 29.55
N LYS A 313 6.43 6.66 28.48
CA LYS A 313 6.03 7.50 27.34
C LYS A 313 4.84 6.92 26.59
N PHE A 314 4.83 5.60 26.38
CA PHE A 314 3.69 4.89 25.79
C PHE A 314 2.44 4.99 26.66
N LEU A 315 2.55 4.80 27.98
CA LEU A 315 1.44 4.92 28.93
C LEU A 315 0.92 6.36 29.00
N ARG A 316 1.80 7.38 28.99
CA ARG A 316 1.38 8.79 28.86
C ARG A 316 0.64 9.04 27.55
N LYS A 317 1.17 8.55 26.43
CA LYS A 317 0.50 8.63 25.12
C LYS A 317 -0.84 7.93 25.13
N ARG A 318 -0.96 6.78 25.80
CA ARG A 318 -2.20 6.04 25.98
C ARG A 318 -3.18 6.80 26.87
N ARG A 319 -2.74 7.41 27.97
CA ARG A 319 -3.59 8.24 28.85
C ARG A 319 -4.07 9.51 28.16
N ASN A 320 -3.24 10.12 27.31
CA ASN A 320 -3.62 11.27 26.50
C ASN A 320 -4.50 10.88 25.29
N ARG A 321 -4.49 9.60 24.89
CA ARG A 321 -5.35 9.02 23.85
C ARG A 321 -6.63 8.40 24.39
N SER A 322 -6.62 7.92 25.63
CA SER A 322 -7.84 7.75 26.41
C SER A 322 -8.53 9.09 26.29
N PRO A 323 -9.74 9.14 25.73
CA PRO A 323 -10.48 10.39 25.67
C PRO A 323 -10.37 10.97 27.07
N CYS A 324 -9.96 12.23 27.15
CA CYS A 324 -10.39 13.04 28.27
C CYS A 324 -11.88 12.69 28.38
N ILE A 325 -12.26 11.96 29.43
CA ILE A 325 -13.64 11.95 29.86
C ILE A 325 -13.77 13.39 30.34
N MET A 326 -14.00 14.29 29.39
CA MET A 326 -14.59 15.57 29.66
C MET A 326 -15.75 15.19 30.57
N PRO A 327 -15.90 15.79 31.77
CA PRO A 327 -17.14 15.67 32.52
C PRO A 327 -18.22 15.90 31.47
N TRP A 328 -19.01 14.87 31.18
CA TRP A 328 -19.87 14.89 30.00
C TRP A 328 -20.72 16.15 30.08
N GLN A 329 -20.34 17.14 29.29
CA GLN A 329 -21.13 18.35 29.11
C GLN A 329 -22.23 17.85 28.21
N GLY A 330 -23.36 17.48 28.83
CA GLY A 330 -24.52 17.00 28.11
C GLY A 330 -24.86 17.90 26.91
N PRO A 331 -25.66 17.41 25.96
CA PRO A 331 -26.06 18.20 24.80
C PRO A 331 -26.47 19.63 25.23
N SER A 332 -25.89 20.64 24.60
CA SER A 332 -26.09 22.03 24.97
C SER A 332 -27.59 22.37 24.95
N GLY A 333 -28.12 22.81 26.09
CA GLY A 333 -29.54 23.11 26.27
C GLY A 333 -30.34 22.11 27.13
N LEU A 334 -29.69 21.06 27.67
CA LEU A 334 -30.32 20.16 28.63
C LEU A 334 -30.16 20.65 30.09
N THR A 335 -30.77 21.80 30.42
CA THR A 335 -30.89 22.27 31.81
C THR A 335 -31.76 21.30 32.63
N ASP A 336 -31.57 21.19 33.95
CA ASP A 336 -32.34 20.25 34.80
C ASP A 336 -33.86 20.42 34.66
N THR A 337 -34.32 21.64 34.40
CA THR A 337 -35.72 21.95 34.11
C THR A 337 -36.21 21.34 32.79
N ARG A 338 -35.37 21.30 31.76
CA ARG A 338 -35.69 20.66 30.47
C ARG A 338 -35.63 19.14 30.57
N ARG A 339 -34.69 18.61 31.35
CA ARG A 339 -34.60 17.18 31.67
C ARG A 339 -35.89 16.69 32.34
N LEU A 340 -36.40 17.40 33.34
CA LEU A 340 -37.67 17.06 34.00
C LEU A 340 -38.87 17.13 33.05
N LYS A 341 -38.92 18.13 32.15
CA LYS A 341 -39.98 18.22 31.11
C LYS A 341 -39.93 17.06 30.12
N LEU A 342 -38.74 16.64 29.71
CA LEU A 342 -38.56 15.50 28.81
C LEU A 342 -38.90 14.18 29.52
N HIS A 343 -38.48 14.02 30.77
CA HIS A 343 -38.90 12.88 31.59
C HIS A 343 -40.42 12.82 31.73
N ALA A 344 -41.07 13.93 32.06
CA ALA A 344 -42.54 13.97 32.15
C ALA A 344 -43.23 13.60 30.83
N LYS A 345 -42.66 14.00 29.68
CA LYS A 345 -43.14 13.59 28.35
C LYS A 345 -42.94 12.10 28.07
N VAL A 346 -41.77 11.58 28.42
CA VAL A 346 -41.46 10.15 28.27
C VAL A 346 -42.35 9.31 29.21
N ASP A 347 -42.53 9.73 30.46
CA ASP A 347 -43.39 9.05 31.43
C ASP A 347 -44.86 9.11 31.00
N ALA A 348 -45.33 10.24 30.45
CA ALA A 348 -46.66 10.33 29.84
C ALA A 348 -46.79 9.37 28.65
N TYR A 349 -45.77 9.28 27.79
CA TYR A 349 -45.76 8.37 26.64
C TYR A 349 -45.72 6.89 27.07
N ILE A 350 -44.90 6.54 28.07
CA ILE A 350 -44.82 5.18 28.63
C ILE A 350 -46.15 4.79 29.29
N LYS A 351 -46.82 5.72 29.99
CA LYS A 351 -48.16 5.48 30.56
C LYS A 351 -49.21 5.26 29.48
N LEU A 352 -49.09 5.97 28.35
CA LEU A 352 -49.99 5.80 27.21
C LEU A 352 -49.68 4.52 26.43
N HIS A 353 -48.44 4.02 26.48
CA HIS A 353 -47.98 2.84 25.74
C HIS A 353 -47.26 1.86 26.68
N PRO A 354 -47.99 1.16 27.56
CA PRO A 354 -47.42 0.14 28.41
C PRO A 354 -46.91 -1.02 27.54
N VAL A 355 -45.58 -1.12 27.42
CA VAL A 355 -44.94 -2.27 26.80
C VAL A 355 -45.19 -3.49 27.69
N PRO A 356 -45.59 -4.64 27.14
CA PRO A 356 -45.67 -5.88 27.91
C PRO A 356 -44.31 -6.12 28.58
N GLN A 357 -44.27 -6.06 29.92
CA GLN A 357 -43.05 -6.36 30.66
C GLN A 357 -42.66 -7.79 30.29
N ALA A 358 -41.56 -7.94 29.55
CA ALA A 358 -40.97 -9.25 29.34
C ALA A 358 -40.66 -9.81 30.74
N SER A 359 -41.22 -10.97 31.09
CA SER A 359 -40.93 -11.58 32.38
C SER A 359 -39.43 -11.68 32.58
N GLU A 360 -38.97 -11.47 33.81
CA GLU A 360 -37.54 -11.52 34.16
C GLU A 360 -36.91 -12.85 33.74
N GLU A 361 -37.70 -13.91 33.74
CA GLU A 361 -37.34 -15.24 33.25
C GLU A 361 -37.07 -15.24 31.74
N ARG A 362 -37.95 -14.64 30.92
CA ARG A 362 -37.76 -14.57 29.46
C ARG A 362 -36.56 -13.73 29.04
N THR A 363 -36.21 -12.71 29.80
CA THR A 363 -35.01 -11.89 29.51
C THR A 363 -33.73 -12.64 29.89
N LYS A 364 -33.74 -13.36 31.02
CA LYS A 364 -32.65 -14.26 31.41
C LYS A 364 -32.46 -15.42 30.41
N GLU A 365 -33.54 -16.02 29.94
CA GLU A 365 -33.52 -17.06 28.90
C GLU A 365 -32.95 -16.55 27.57
N ARG A 366 -33.36 -15.35 27.12
CA ARG A 366 -32.78 -14.76 25.92
C ARG A 366 -31.29 -14.45 26.09
N HIS A 367 -30.88 -14.01 27.28
CA HIS A 367 -29.48 -13.76 27.57
C HIS A 367 -28.65 -15.07 27.57
N SER A 368 -29.16 -16.15 28.17
CA SER A 368 -28.48 -17.44 28.16
C SER A 368 -28.39 -18.00 26.74
N GLN A 369 -29.46 -17.92 25.94
CA GLN A 369 -29.45 -18.31 24.53
C GLN A 369 -28.43 -17.51 23.72
N ALA A 370 -28.34 -16.19 23.93
CA ALA A 370 -27.35 -15.36 23.25
C ALA A 370 -25.90 -15.72 23.64
N GLN A 371 -25.66 -16.00 24.94
CA GLN A 371 -24.36 -16.46 25.44
C GLN A 371 -23.97 -17.83 24.86
N GLU A 372 -24.92 -18.75 24.76
CA GLU A 372 -24.70 -20.08 24.19
C GLU A 372 -24.37 -20.01 22.70
N MET A 373 -25.14 -19.23 21.92
CA MET A 373 -24.85 -18.99 20.49
C MET A 373 -23.45 -18.38 20.29
N LEU A 374 -23.06 -17.45 21.16
CA LEU A 374 -21.72 -16.87 21.11
C LEU A 374 -20.65 -17.93 21.44
N GLY A 375 -20.88 -18.77 22.45
CA GLY A 375 -19.98 -19.87 22.81
C GLY A 375 -19.77 -20.85 21.66
N GLN A 376 -20.86 -21.27 21.00
CA GLN A 376 -20.83 -22.16 19.85
C GLN A 376 -20.05 -21.53 18.67
N TYR A 377 -20.31 -20.25 18.37
CA TYR A 377 -19.57 -19.52 17.33
C TYR A 377 -18.07 -19.46 17.63
N LEU A 378 -17.68 -19.13 18.86
CA LEU A 378 -16.27 -19.03 19.25
C LEU A 378 -15.56 -20.38 19.17
N MET A 379 -16.22 -21.48 19.52
CA MET A 379 -15.67 -22.83 19.38
C MET A 379 -15.48 -23.22 17.91
N LYS A 380 -16.49 -22.99 17.07
CA LYS A 380 -16.40 -23.23 15.62
C LYS A 380 -15.26 -22.42 14.99
N ARG A 381 -15.15 -21.14 15.34
CA ARG A 381 -14.08 -20.25 14.84
C ARG A 381 -12.68 -20.68 15.27
N ASN A 382 -12.53 -21.36 16.40
CA ASN A 382 -11.25 -21.91 16.84
C ASN A 382 -10.87 -23.16 16.04
N LEU A 383 -11.84 -24.01 15.69
CA LEU A 383 -11.62 -25.17 14.82
C LEU A 383 -11.26 -24.74 13.39
N GLU A 384 -12.01 -23.78 12.84
CA GLU A 384 -11.75 -23.20 11.51
C GLU A 384 -10.34 -22.62 11.44
N ARG A 385 -9.92 -21.80 12.41
CA ARG A 385 -8.55 -21.27 12.46
C ARG A 385 -7.46 -22.35 12.50
N LYS A 386 -7.69 -23.47 13.20
CA LYS A 386 -6.74 -24.59 13.19
C LYS A 386 -6.69 -25.27 11.82
N SER A 387 -7.82 -25.40 11.14
CA SER A 387 -7.86 -25.94 9.77
C SER A 387 -7.17 -25.03 8.76
N GLU A 388 -7.38 -23.71 8.86
CA GLU A 388 -6.72 -22.69 8.04
C GLU A 388 -5.21 -22.75 8.26
N GLN A 389 -4.74 -22.79 9.51
CA GLN A 389 -3.31 -22.92 9.81
C GLN A 389 -2.69 -24.20 9.23
N ARG A 390 -3.42 -25.32 9.25
CA ARG A 390 -2.96 -26.57 8.62
C ARG A 390 -2.88 -26.45 7.10
N GLN A 391 -3.89 -25.84 6.48
CA GLN A 391 -3.89 -25.57 5.04
C GLN A 391 -2.75 -24.64 4.64
N GLU A 392 -2.53 -23.56 5.38
CA GLU A 392 -1.43 -22.62 5.16
C GLU A 392 -0.06 -23.30 5.31
N ALA A 393 0.11 -24.14 6.34
CA ALA A 393 1.35 -24.90 6.53
C ALA A 393 1.59 -25.90 5.39
N LEU A 394 0.54 -26.58 4.93
CA LEU A 394 0.63 -27.51 3.81
C LEU A 394 0.96 -26.78 2.50
N LEU A 395 0.32 -25.65 2.23
CA LEU A 395 0.63 -24.80 1.07
C LEU A 395 2.07 -24.28 1.13
N ALA A 396 2.55 -23.89 2.30
CA ALA A 396 3.94 -23.49 2.48
C ALA A 396 4.91 -24.64 2.18
N GLN A 397 4.61 -25.85 2.66
CA GLN A 397 5.40 -27.05 2.38
C GLN A 397 5.40 -27.38 0.88
N ILE A 398 4.23 -27.37 0.23
CA ILE A 398 4.14 -27.62 -1.21
C ILE A 398 4.94 -26.59 -1.99
N ASN A 399 4.86 -25.31 -1.62
CA ASN A 399 5.64 -24.26 -2.28
C ASN A 399 7.15 -24.47 -2.09
N THR A 400 7.60 -24.89 -0.90
CA THR A 400 9.02 -25.22 -0.69
C THR A 400 9.46 -26.43 -1.49
N ASP A 401 8.61 -27.45 -1.61
CA ASP A 401 8.90 -28.65 -2.40
C ASP A 401 8.94 -28.32 -3.90
N ILE A 402 8.03 -27.46 -4.39
CA ILE A 402 8.06 -26.95 -5.77
C ILE A 402 9.34 -26.15 -6.02
N GLU A 403 9.70 -25.22 -5.14
CA GLU A 403 10.95 -24.45 -5.27
C GLU A 403 12.17 -25.36 -5.28
N LEU A 404 12.15 -26.42 -4.47
CA LEU A 404 13.22 -27.42 -4.45
C LEU A 404 13.31 -28.18 -5.78
N LEU A 405 12.19 -28.65 -6.32
CA LEU A 405 12.12 -29.35 -7.60
C LEU A 405 12.49 -28.45 -8.79
N MET A 406 12.06 -27.20 -8.78
CA MET A 406 12.40 -26.22 -9.82
C MET A 406 13.90 -25.91 -9.86
N ASN A 407 14.60 -26.08 -8.74
CA ASN A 407 16.05 -25.88 -8.63
C ASN A 407 16.83 -27.20 -8.59
N ALA A 408 16.25 -28.30 -9.06
CA ALA A 408 16.93 -29.60 -9.07
C ALA A 408 18.16 -29.58 -10.00
N PRO A 409 19.34 -30.02 -9.52
CA PRO A 409 20.53 -30.09 -10.35
C PRO A 409 20.36 -31.14 -11.45
N GLY A 410 21.03 -30.92 -12.59
CA GLY A 410 21.04 -31.92 -13.65
C GLY A 410 21.70 -33.23 -13.19
N LEU A 411 21.30 -34.38 -13.76
CA LEU A 411 21.80 -35.71 -13.38
C LEU A 411 23.34 -35.86 -13.40
N LYS A 412 24.05 -35.02 -14.18
CA LYS A 412 25.51 -35.01 -14.26
C LYS A 412 26.19 -34.21 -13.14
N GLU A 413 25.46 -33.30 -12.50
CA GLU A 413 25.94 -32.36 -11.49
C GLU A 413 25.47 -32.73 -10.08
N ALA A 414 24.58 -33.72 -9.96
CA ALA A 414 24.02 -34.17 -8.70
C ALA A 414 25.08 -34.81 -7.79
N THR A 415 25.12 -34.35 -6.54
CA THR A 415 26.00 -34.85 -5.49
C THR A 415 25.23 -35.72 -4.50
N GLU A 416 25.94 -36.52 -3.68
CA GLU A 416 25.33 -37.38 -2.65
C GLU A 416 24.48 -36.58 -1.64
N LYS A 417 24.81 -35.30 -1.42
CA LYS A 417 24.03 -34.39 -0.57
C LYS A 417 22.69 -34.02 -1.19
N ASP A 418 22.61 -33.95 -2.51
CA ASP A 418 21.35 -33.65 -3.20
C ASP A 418 20.38 -34.83 -3.07
N VAL A 419 20.89 -36.06 -3.02
CA VAL A 419 20.06 -37.26 -2.78
C VAL A 419 19.34 -37.20 -1.43
N GLU A 420 20.02 -36.73 -0.38
CA GLU A 420 19.39 -36.53 0.94
C GLU A 420 18.30 -35.46 0.89
N VAL A 421 18.51 -34.38 0.14
CA VAL A 421 17.59 -33.23 0.02
C VAL A 421 16.31 -33.60 -0.73
N PHE A 422 16.40 -34.39 -1.81
CA PHE A 422 15.24 -34.82 -2.60
C PHE A 422 14.57 -36.10 -2.08
N SER A 423 15.10 -36.71 -1.02
CA SER A 423 14.49 -37.88 -0.39
C SER A 423 13.38 -37.49 0.59
N SER A 424 12.22 -38.15 0.49
CA SER A 424 11.17 -37.97 1.49
C SER A 424 11.58 -38.62 2.81
N ARG A 425 11.43 -37.90 3.93
CA ARG A 425 11.69 -38.45 5.30
C ARG A 425 10.69 -39.54 5.71
N SER A 426 9.56 -39.65 5.02
CA SER A 426 8.55 -40.68 5.25
C SER A 426 8.94 -41.96 4.51
N VAL A 427 9.21 -43.04 5.25
CA VAL A 427 9.61 -44.34 4.71
C VAL A 427 8.57 -44.93 3.75
N PRO A 428 7.25 -44.91 4.05
CA PRO A 428 6.23 -45.41 3.11
C PRO A 428 6.20 -44.63 1.79
N VAL A 429 6.35 -43.30 1.84
CA VAL A 429 6.35 -42.44 0.66
C VAL A 429 7.60 -42.70 -0.19
N ALA A 430 8.77 -42.82 0.45
CA ALA A 430 10.02 -43.14 -0.22
C ALA A 430 9.97 -44.53 -0.87
N ALA A 431 9.41 -45.53 -0.18
CA ALA A 431 9.26 -46.89 -0.70
C ALA A 431 8.32 -46.92 -1.91
N ARG A 432 7.16 -46.26 -1.83
CA ARG A 432 6.21 -46.15 -2.95
C ARG A 432 6.81 -45.42 -4.14
N ALA A 433 7.55 -44.34 -3.91
CA ALA A 433 8.25 -43.60 -4.98
C ALA A 433 9.31 -44.47 -5.67
N ARG A 434 10.09 -45.25 -4.90
CA ARG A 434 11.06 -46.21 -5.46
C ARG A 434 10.37 -47.30 -6.28
N GLN A 435 9.27 -47.86 -5.77
CA GLN A 435 8.51 -48.88 -6.49
C GLN A 435 7.97 -48.33 -7.80
N SER A 436 7.33 -47.15 -7.78
CA SER A 436 6.82 -46.47 -8.98
C SER A 436 7.93 -46.15 -9.99
N HIS A 437 9.11 -45.72 -9.54
CA HIS A 437 10.24 -45.50 -10.43
C HIS A 437 10.74 -46.80 -11.07
N ASN A 438 10.82 -47.88 -10.27
CA ASN A 438 11.24 -49.19 -10.77
C ASN A 438 10.24 -49.77 -11.78
N THR A 439 8.94 -49.64 -11.54
CA THR A 439 7.90 -50.07 -12.51
C THR A 439 7.98 -49.24 -13.79
N MET A 440 8.16 -47.92 -13.69
CA MET A 440 8.38 -47.04 -14.84
C MET A 440 9.64 -47.41 -15.64
N LEU A 441 10.75 -47.75 -14.98
CA LEU A 441 11.98 -48.21 -15.64
C LEU A 441 11.78 -49.57 -16.32
N GLN A 442 11.09 -50.50 -15.67
CA GLN A 442 10.76 -51.81 -16.23
C GLN A 442 9.89 -51.67 -17.47
N TYR A 443 8.87 -50.80 -17.41
CA TYR A 443 8.04 -50.46 -18.56
C TYR A 443 8.87 -49.87 -19.70
N THR A 444 9.72 -48.89 -19.41
CA THR A 444 10.56 -48.22 -20.41
C THR A 444 11.53 -49.18 -21.09
N ARG A 445 12.13 -50.11 -20.35
CA ARG A 445 13.05 -51.14 -20.85
C ARG A 445 12.33 -52.34 -21.48
N GLY A 446 11.00 -52.41 -21.35
CA GLY A 446 10.18 -53.47 -21.92
C GLY A 446 10.12 -53.41 -23.45
N PRO A 447 9.81 -54.54 -24.10
CA PRO A 447 9.64 -54.60 -25.54
C PRO A 447 8.52 -53.67 -26.03
N TRP A 448 8.69 -53.06 -27.20
CA TRP A 448 7.77 -52.06 -27.74
C TRP A 448 6.31 -52.56 -27.90
N TRP A 449 6.11 -53.85 -28.16
CA TRP A 449 4.77 -54.44 -28.29
C TRP A 449 3.98 -54.50 -26.98
N LYS A 450 4.62 -54.44 -25.80
CA LYS A 450 3.94 -54.31 -24.50
C LYS A 450 3.49 -52.88 -24.20
N LYS A 451 3.94 -51.91 -25.00
CA LYS A 451 3.58 -50.48 -24.88
C LYS A 451 2.39 -50.13 -25.78
N LEU A 452 1.97 -51.05 -26.63
CA LEU A 452 0.79 -50.93 -27.50
C LEU A 452 -0.44 -51.43 -26.74
N GLY A 453 -1.18 -50.49 -26.15
CA GLY A 453 -2.39 -50.76 -25.37
C GLY A 453 -2.73 -49.64 -24.38
N ASP A 454 -1.72 -48.98 -23.82
CA ASP A 454 -1.86 -47.97 -22.77
C ASP A 454 -2.00 -46.52 -23.28
N GLU A 455 -2.06 -46.28 -24.59
CA GLU A 455 -2.27 -44.91 -25.13
C GLU A 455 -3.62 -44.29 -24.71
N PHE A 456 -4.49 -45.06 -24.04
CA PHE A 456 -5.79 -44.63 -23.53
C PHE A 456 -5.96 -44.74 -22.00
N GLN A 457 -4.93 -45.14 -21.24
CA GLN A 457 -4.99 -45.19 -19.78
C GLN A 457 -4.25 -44.00 -19.17
N ASP A 458 -4.97 -43.17 -18.41
CA ASP A 458 -4.40 -42.01 -17.70
C ASP A 458 -3.30 -42.47 -16.72
N PRO A 459 -2.10 -41.83 -16.68
CA PRO A 459 -0.99 -42.24 -15.80
C PRO A 459 -1.30 -42.21 -14.29
N GLU A 460 -2.46 -41.69 -13.89
CA GLU A 460 -2.94 -41.65 -12.50
C GLU A 460 -3.84 -42.84 -12.11
N MET A 461 -4.26 -43.67 -13.07
CA MET A 461 -5.01 -44.92 -12.82
C MET A 461 -4.04 -46.12 -12.80
N ILE A 462 -3.26 -46.23 -11.72
CA ILE A 462 -2.67 -47.52 -11.35
C ILE A 462 -3.76 -48.29 -10.63
N ASP A 463 -4.33 -49.29 -11.29
CA ASP A 463 -5.26 -50.24 -10.69
C ASP A 463 -4.62 -50.86 -9.44
N THR A 464 -5.32 -50.72 -8.32
CA THR A 464 -4.91 -51.20 -6.99
C THR A 464 -5.09 -52.72 -6.83
N GLU A 465 -5.18 -53.48 -7.92
CA GLU A 465 -5.63 -54.89 -7.85
C GLU A 465 -4.53 -55.93 -7.66
N ASP A 466 -3.24 -55.59 -7.79
CA ASP A 466 -2.16 -56.53 -7.49
C ASP A 466 -1.34 -56.07 -6.26
N MET A 467 -2.00 -56.06 -5.11
CA MET A 467 -1.32 -56.10 -3.80
C MET A 467 -1.49 -57.50 -3.24
N ASP A 468 -0.52 -58.38 -3.52
CA ASP A 468 -0.34 -59.64 -2.80
C ASP A 468 -0.33 -59.35 -1.29
N PHE A 469 -1.40 -59.76 -0.63
CA PHE A 469 -1.67 -59.57 0.79
C PHE A 469 -0.95 -60.60 1.66
N ASP A 470 0.20 -61.11 1.21
CA ASP A 470 0.85 -62.28 1.79
C ASP A 470 2.35 -62.04 2.01
N LEU A 471 2.68 -60.94 2.72
CA LEU A 471 3.98 -60.77 3.37
C LEU A 471 3.95 -59.63 4.41
N MET A 472 3.15 -59.83 5.45
CA MET A 472 3.41 -59.22 6.77
C MET A 472 3.06 -60.22 7.88
N LEU A 473 4.05 -61.08 8.16
CA LEU A 473 4.39 -61.58 9.50
C LEU A 473 5.84 -61.21 9.77
#